data_AF-A0A6L3MV57-F1
#
_entry.id   AF-A0A6L3MV57-F1
#
_cell.length_a   1.000
_cell.length_b   1.000
_cell.length_c   1.000
_cell.angle_alpha   90.00
_cell.angle_beta   90.00
_cell.angle_gamma   90.00
#
_symmetry.space_group_name_H-M   'P 1'
#
loop_
_entity.id
_entity.type
_entity.pdbx_description
1 polymer ?
#
loop_
_entity_poly.entity_id
_entity_poly.type
_entity_poly.pdbx_seq_one_letter_code
_entity_poly.pdbx_strand_id
1 'polypeptide(L)'
;MRFTEYVVLESADKAIDPLGFRRPAGALQDMLFPQFTVLTVRPAYLSSLCGILDKLADETFKVQQLSQRFRALEIYWGIANASVNSSVINVTKYQRLLCEQVRLDGIPTRHPIYQRLSYGTLGHYSSAALRWGLVEADGRTLSPLGRDLADAFSSRNRAGRFRDALANWQDNHVVSQRDFERAGECYGLDAPASRGESEIWRQLIGNWCKKNPRVEPLWRAPPEWQTLQAGFANSSAYQTFWTDARQQYDGLAAELTAMARFERLAAATQFVLDLHIASLEYGDTFRNVLPQGADTFAAAVTALAAAYFAAPAFHDSRRLFASIAQAAGNFVALTRCVVDHHIDHQTAKGTSPIVNHDELLVTGRVNLDMLKAALVIFDNASDGAAARLDGLQYLYRRQWHFEKCRSWHDWAFPQTEAMQ
;
A
#
# COMPACT_ATOMS: atom_id res chain seq x y z
N MET A 1 -8.40 5.46 8.42
CA MET A 1 -8.87 5.34 7.02
C MET A 1 -9.84 4.16 6.94
N ARG A 2 -11.08 4.35 6.44
CA ARG A 2 -12.09 3.26 6.34
C ARG A 2 -12.03 2.65 4.95
N PHE A 3 -11.80 1.34 4.86
CA PHE A 3 -11.62 0.62 3.58
C PHE A 3 -12.97 0.19 2.98
N THR A 4 -13.39 0.87 1.92
CA THR A 4 -14.58 0.49 1.15
C THR A 4 -14.21 -0.44 -0.02
N GLU A 5 -15.22 -1.08 -0.62
CA GLU A 5 -15.19 -2.03 -1.75
C GLU A 5 -14.31 -1.65 -2.98
N TYR A 6 -13.75 -0.44 -3.00
CA TYR A 6 -13.00 0.10 -4.14
C TYR A 6 -11.58 0.57 -3.82
N VAL A 7 -11.01 0.26 -2.65
CA VAL A 7 -9.72 0.86 -2.27
C VAL A 7 -8.71 -0.16 -1.79
N VAL A 8 -7.87 -0.57 -2.73
CA VAL A 8 -6.48 -0.94 -2.44
C VAL A 8 -5.56 -0.03 -3.25
N LEU A 9 -5.89 1.26 -3.25
CA LEU A 9 -5.14 2.31 -3.92
C LEU A 9 -5.11 3.58 -3.07
N GLU A 10 -5.04 3.43 -1.75
CA GLU A 10 -4.77 4.45 -0.72
C GLU A 10 -5.49 5.81 -0.87
N SER A 11 -6.52 5.90 -1.72
CA SER A 11 -7.45 7.00 -1.96
C SER A 11 -8.48 6.52 -2.99
N ALA A 12 -9.76 6.48 -2.60
CA ALA A 12 -10.83 5.90 -3.41
C ALA A 12 -11.02 6.57 -4.78
N ASP A 13 -10.59 7.83 -4.90
CA ASP A 13 -10.67 8.60 -6.15
C ASP A 13 -9.50 8.29 -7.11
N LYS A 14 -8.49 7.50 -6.69
CA LYS A 14 -7.26 7.18 -7.44
C LYS A 14 -7.22 5.75 -7.98
N ALA A 15 -8.40 5.17 -8.29
CA ALA A 15 -8.51 3.85 -8.89
C ALA A 15 -7.78 3.74 -10.25
N ILE A 16 -7.61 4.87 -10.93
CA ILE A 16 -6.94 4.99 -12.22
C ILE A 16 -5.45 5.30 -12.00
N ASP A 17 -4.58 4.56 -12.68
CA ASP A 17 -3.15 4.84 -12.78
C ASP A 17 -2.92 5.51 -14.15
N PRO A 18 -3.15 6.83 -14.28
CA PRO A 18 -3.21 7.49 -15.58
C PRO A 18 -1.88 7.44 -16.33
N LEU A 19 -0.78 7.38 -15.59
CA LEU A 19 0.60 7.44 -16.10
C LEU A 19 1.38 6.12 -15.88
N GLY A 20 0.75 5.08 -15.32
CA GLY A 20 1.36 3.75 -15.22
C GLY A 20 2.40 3.58 -14.11
N PHE A 21 2.37 4.41 -13.08
CA PHE A 21 3.40 4.46 -12.04
C PHE A 21 3.33 3.33 -11.01
N ARG A 22 2.22 2.58 -10.92
CA ARG A 22 2.10 1.52 -9.90
C ARG A 22 3.14 0.43 -10.05
N ARG A 23 3.36 -0.06 -11.27
CA ARG A 23 4.33 -1.13 -11.54
C ARG A 23 5.78 -0.71 -11.25
N PRO A 24 6.29 0.43 -11.77
CA PRO A 24 7.66 0.85 -11.47
C PRO A 24 7.84 1.23 -9.99
N ALA A 25 6.85 1.86 -9.34
CA ALA A 25 6.90 2.11 -7.90
C ALA A 25 6.96 0.79 -7.10
N GLY A 26 6.14 -0.20 -7.48
CA GLY A 26 6.16 -1.53 -6.86
C GLY A 26 7.49 -2.25 -7.03
N ALA A 27 8.15 -2.13 -8.19
CA ALA A 27 9.48 -2.70 -8.41
C ALA A 27 10.54 -2.05 -7.50
N LEU A 28 10.48 -0.73 -7.32
CA LEU A 28 11.35 0.00 -6.39
C LEU A 28 11.07 -0.38 -4.92
N GLN A 29 9.80 -0.53 -4.55
CA GLN A 29 9.42 -1.02 -3.21
C GLN A 29 9.94 -2.44 -2.96
N ASP A 30 9.83 -3.33 -3.95
CA ASP A 30 10.28 -4.72 -3.87
C ASP A 30 11.80 -4.87 -3.69
N MET A 31 12.59 -3.84 -4.02
CA MET A 31 14.03 -3.83 -3.76
C MET A 31 14.35 -3.75 -2.26
N LEU A 32 13.52 -3.07 -1.48
CA LEU A 32 13.73 -2.90 -0.03
C LEU A 32 12.82 -3.83 0.80
N PHE A 33 11.57 -3.94 0.39
CA PHE A 33 10.51 -4.59 1.16
C PHE A 33 9.63 -5.51 0.31
N PRO A 34 10.20 -6.57 -0.29
CA PRO A 34 9.41 -7.47 -1.12
C PRO A 34 8.30 -8.18 -0.32
N GLN A 35 8.39 -8.30 1.00
CA GLN A 35 7.36 -8.98 1.78
C GLN A 35 6.04 -8.20 1.85
N PHE A 36 6.09 -6.89 1.59
CA PHE A 36 4.91 -6.05 1.72
C PHE A 36 4.08 -6.06 0.45
N THR A 37 2.80 -6.29 0.64
CA THR A 37 1.79 -6.03 -0.36
C THR A 37 0.91 -4.88 0.13
N VAL A 38 0.11 -4.36 -0.79
CA VAL A 38 -0.97 -3.42 -0.47
C VAL A 38 -2.04 -4.03 0.46
N LEU A 39 -2.11 -5.37 0.60
CA LEU A 39 -3.11 -6.02 1.45
C LEU A 39 -2.60 -6.37 2.85
N THR A 40 -1.31 -6.64 2.98
CA THR A 40 -0.69 -6.99 4.26
C THR A 40 -0.24 -5.70 4.95
N VAL A 41 -1.20 -5.02 5.60
CA VAL A 41 -0.97 -3.72 6.28
C VAL A 41 -0.61 -3.89 7.76
N ARG A 42 -0.90 -5.05 8.36
CA ARG A 42 -0.44 -5.45 9.70
C ARG A 42 0.05 -6.91 9.71
N PRO A 43 0.97 -7.29 10.62
CA PRO A 43 1.39 -8.69 10.80
C PRO A 43 0.22 -9.64 11.10
N ALA A 44 -0.80 -9.14 11.81
CA ALA A 44 -1.99 -9.88 12.18
C ALA A 44 -2.75 -10.50 10.97
N TYR A 45 -2.65 -9.93 9.76
CA TYR A 45 -3.20 -10.56 8.54
C TYR A 45 -2.54 -11.91 8.25
N LEU A 46 -1.22 -11.98 8.41
CA LEU A 46 -0.47 -13.20 8.13
C LEU A 46 -0.63 -14.20 9.29
N SER A 47 -0.75 -13.71 10.53
CA SER A 47 -1.10 -14.54 11.69
C SER A 47 -2.49 -15.19 11.51
N SER A 48 -3.51 -14.42 11.13
CA SER A 48 -4.87 -14.95 10.91
C SER A 48 -4.94 -15.89 9.71
N LEU A 49 -4.22 -15.59 8.62
CA LEU A 49 -4.06 -16.50 7.49
C LEU A 49 -3.47 -17.84 7.93
N CYS A 50 -2.43 -17.83 8.76
CA CYS A 50 -1.84 -19.07 9.27
C CYS A 50 -2.86 -19.84 10.12
N GLY A 51 -3.60 -19.17 11.01
CA GLY A 51 -4.67 -19.78 11.79
C GLY A 51 -5.78 -20.43 10.94
N ILE A 52 -6.18 -19.77 9.85
CA ILE A 52 -7.20 -20.29 8.92
C ILE A 52 -6.65 -21.49 8.13
N LEU A 53 -5.44 -21.41 7.59
CA LEU A 53 -4.82 -22.51 6.84
C LEU A 53 -4.59 -23.73 7.73
N ASP A 54 -4.17 -23.52 8.97
CA ASP A 54 -3.97 -24.57 9.95
C ASP A 54 -5.29 -25.29 10.26
N LYS A 55 -6.38 -24.55 10.50
CA LYS A 55 -7.71 -25.13 10.70
C LYS A 55 -8.20 -25.97 9.51
N LEU A 56 -7.86 -25.54 8.29
CA LEU A 56 -8.24 -26.22 7.05
C LEU A 56 -7.32 -27.41 6.73
N ALA A 57 -6.12 -27.48 7.29
CA ALA A 57 -5.19 -28.59 7.06
C ALA A 57 -5.72 -29.92 7.64
N ASP A 58 -6.55 -29.85 8.69
CA ASP A 58 -7.18 -30.99 9.34
C ASP A 58 -8.41 -31.54 8.57
N GLU A 59 -8.81 -30.89 7.47
CA GLU A 59 -10.02 -31.25 6.73
C GLU A 59 -9.76 -31.98 5.43
N THR A 60 -10.66 -32.90 5.07
CA THR A 60 -10.65 -33.57 3.77
C THR A 60 -11.57 -32.84 2.80
N PHE A 61 -10.99 -32.14 1.81
CA PHE A 61 -11.74 -31.52 0.72
C PHE A 61 -10.92 -31.48 -0.58
N LYS A 62 -11.61 -31.25 -1.70
CA LYS A 62 -10.93 -31.11 -3.00
C LYS A 62 -10.17 -29.78 -3.02
N VAL A 63 -8.93 -29.78 -3.50
CA VAL A 63 -8.06 -28.59 -3.54
C VAL A 63 -8.73 -27.36 -4.19
N GLN A 64 -9.60 -27.55 -5.18
CA GLN A 64 -10.34 -26.46 -5.82
C GLN A 64 -11.29 -25.71 -4.87
N GLN A 65 -11.67 -26.32 -3.74
CA GLN A 65 -12.56 -25.74 -2.73
C GLN A 65 -11.81 -24.91 -1.68
N LEU A 66 -10.47 -24.91 -1.67
CA LEU A 66 -9.68 -24.23 -0.64
C LEU A 66 -10.02 -22.75 -0.53
N SER A 67 -10.05 -22.02 -1.66
CA SER A 67 -10.35 -20.59 -1.66
C SER A 67 -11.76 -20.29 -1.12
N GLN A 68 -12.73 -21.16 -1.41
CA GLN A 68 -14.10 -21.03 -0.91
C GLN A 68 -14.17 -21.28 0.60
N ARG A 69 -13.51 -22.33 1.09
CA ARG A 69 -13.46 -22.66 2.52
C ARG A 69 -12.69 -21.62 3.33
N PHE A 70 -11.54 -21.17 2.81
CA PHE A 70 -10.77 -20.06 3.37
C PHE A 70 -11.66 -18.82 3.50
N ARG A 71 -12.41 -18.48 2.43
CA ARG A 71 -13.31 -17.33 2.45
C ARG A 71 -14.39 -17.46 3.52
N ALA A 72 -14.97 -18.64 3.69
CA ALA A 72 -15.98 -18.86 4.72
C ALA A 72 -15.43 -18.56 6.13
N LEU A 73 -14.21 -19.00 6.43
CA LEU A 73 -13.55 -18.74 7.72
C LEU A 73 -13.06 -17.28 7.85
N GLU A 74 -12.57 -16.67 6.77
CA GLU A 74 -12.15 -15.27 6.73
C GLU A 74 -13.32 -14.31 7.04
N ILE A 75 -14.56 -14.68 6.69
CA ILE A 75 -15.73 -13.87 7.01
C ILE A 75 -15.90 -13.66 8.52
N TYR A 76 -15.68 -14.70 9.32
CA TYR A 76 -15.71 -14.59 10.78
C TYR A 76 -14.74 -13.52 11.27
N TRP A 77 -13.48 -13.61 10.83
CA TRP A 77 -12.44 -12.66 11.23
C TRP A 77 -12.71 -11.25 10.71
N GLY A 78 -13.26 -11.12 9.50
CA GLY A 78 -13.64 -9.83 8.92
C GLY A 78 -14.76 -9.13 9.68
N ILE A 79 -15.79 -9.87 10.11
CA ILE A 79 -16.87 -9.35 10.96
C ILE A 79 -16.30 -8.95 12.33
N ALA A 80 -15.49 -9.79 12.96
CA ALA A 80 -14.85 -9.48 14.24
C ALA A 80 -14.04 -8.16 14.18
N ASN A 81 -13.25 -7.96 13.13
CA ASN A 81 -12.55 -6.68 12.90
C ASN A 81 -13.50 -5.50 12.68
N ALA A 82 -14.59 -5.70 11.93
CA ALA A 82 -15.57 -4.65 11.70
C ALA A 82 -16.28 -4.23 12.99
N SER A 83 -16.57 -5.17 13.90
CA SER A 83 -17.21 -4.89 15.20
C SER A 83 -16.39 -3.96 16.09
N VAL A 84 -15.06 -4.03 16.01
CA VAL A 84 -14.13 -3.17 16.77
C VAL A 84 -13.62 -1.97 15.95
N ASN A 85 -14.26 -1.68 14.82
CA ASN A 85 -13.87 -0.60 13.90
C ASN A 85 -12.42 -0.68 13.37
N SER A 86 -11.83 -1.87 13.33
CA SER A 86 -10.52 -2.08 12.73
C SER A 86 -10.55 -1.87 11.22
N SER A 87 -9.42 -1.40 10.70
CA SER A 87 -9.27 -1.00 9.30
C SER A 87 -8.95 -2.19 8.38
N VAL A 88 -9.87 -3.17 8.33
CA VAL A 88 -9.75 -4.36 7.46
C VAL A 88 -10.20 -4.06 6.03
N ILE A 89 -9.55 -4.70 5.04
CA ILE A 89 -9.98 -4.62 3.63
C ILE A 89 -11.42 -5.14 3.52
N ASN A 90 -12.25 -4.51 2.70
CA ASN A 90 -13.68 -4.81 2.59
C ASN A 90 -14.49 -4.55 3.88
N VAL A 91 -14.05 -3.69 4.81
CA VAL A 91 -14.77 -3.43 6.08
C VAL A 91 -16.24 -3.09 5.86
N THR A 92 -16.59 -2.36 4.79
CA THR A 92 -17.99 -2.04 4.48
C THR A 92 -18.85 -3.27 4.16
N LYS A 93 -18.28 -4.32 3.58
CA LYS A 93 -19.00 -5.58 3.34
C LYS A 93 -19.27 -6.32 4.65
N TYR A 94 -18.30 -6.31 5.56
CA TYR A 94 -18.43 -6.93 6.88
C TYR A 94 -19.37 -6.15 7.79
N GLN A 95 -19.35 -4.81 7.73
CA GLN A 95 -20.26 -3.94 8.48
C GLN A 95 -21.74 -4.20 8.13
N ARG A 96 -22.05 -4.56 6.89
CA ARG A 96 -23.42 -4.95 6.49
C ARG A 96 -23.90 -6.25 7.13
N LEU A 97 -22.99 -7.04 7.69
CA LEU A 97 -23.29 -8.29 8.39
C LEU A 97 -23.32 -8.11 9.91
N LEU A 98 -23.09 -6.88 10.42
CA LEU A 98 -23.22 -6.59 11.85
C LEU A 98 -24.71 -6.54 12.22
N CYS A 99 -25.18 -7.60 12.86
CA CYS A 99 -26.48 -7.67 13.52
C CYS A 99 -26.33 -8.40 14.87
N GLU A 100 -27.42 -8.47 15.65
CA GLU A 100 -27.38 -9.06 17.00
C GLU A 100 -26.82 -10.49 17.01
N GLN A 101 -27.13 -11.28 15.97
CA GLN A 101 -26.74 -12.67 15.83
C GLN A 101 -26.50 -13.05 14.37
N VAL A 102 -25.37 -13.68 14.08
CA VAL A 102 -24.98 -14.13 12.74
C VAL A 102 -24.63 -15.61 12.76
N ARG A 103 -24.96 -16.32 11.69
CA ARG A 103 -24.45 -17.68 11.40
C ARG A 103 -24.02 -17.75 9.95
N LEU A 104 -23.06 -18.61 9.62
CA LEU A 104 -22.46 -18.69 8.28
C LEU A 104 -23.50 -18.97 7.18
N ASP A 105 -24.36 -19.98 7.35
CA ASP A 105 -25.39 -20.34 6.35
C ASP A 105 -26.55 -19.33 6.31
N GLY A 106 -26.62 -18.44 7.30
CA GLY A 106 -27.56 -17.31 7.29
C GLY A 106 -27.16 -16.22 6.30
N ILE A 107 -25.90 -16.22 5.82
CA ILE A 107 -25.42 -15.27 4.83
C ILE A 107 -25.82 -15.77 3.43
N PRO A 108 -26.64 -15.02 2.67
CA PRO A 108 -27.06 -15.45 1.34
C PRO A 108 -25.86 -15.74 0.44
N THR A 109 -25.90 -16.83 -0.34
CA THR A 109 -24.83 -17.19 -1.28
C THR A 109 -24.57 -16.12 -2.35
N ARG A 110 -25.58 -15.28 -2.63
CA ARG A 110 -25.49 -14.13 -3.53
C ARG A 110 -24.99 -12.85 -2.84
N HIS A 111 -24.65 -12.89 -1.56
CA HIS A 111 -24.18 -11.72 -0.84
C HIS A 111 -22.84 -11.23 -1.44
N PRO A 112 -22.61 -9.90 -1.56
CA PRO A 112 -21.38 -9.33 -2.12
C PRO A 112 -20.09 -9.77 -1.40
N ILE A 113 -20.20 -10.36 -0.21
CA ILE A 113 -19.05 -10.93 0.50
C ILE A 113 -18.47 -12.17 -0.21
N TYR A 114 -19.29 -12.90 -0.96
CA TYR A 114 -18.87 -14.05 -1.76
C TYR A 114 -18.57 -13.68 -3.22
N GLN A 115 -19.04 -12.51 -3.68
CA GLN A 115 -18.91 -12.05 -5.06
C GLN A 115 -17.80 -11.00 -5.22
N ARG A 116 -17.19 -10.95 -6.42
CA ARG A 116 -16.15 -9.96 -6.79
C ARG A 116 -14.98 -9.93 -5.81
N LEU A 117 -14.26 -11.05 -5.74
CA LEU A 117 -13.09 -11.27 -4.89
C LEU A 117 -11.84 -10.57 -5.45
N SER A 118 -11.96 -9.31 -5.88
CA SER A 118 -10.89 -8.56 -6.55
C SER A 118 -9.62 -8.46 -5.70
N TYR A 119 -9.77 -8.46 -4.36
CA TYR A 119 -8.73 -8.42 -3.33
C TYR A 119 -9.24 -9.06 -2.03
N GLY A 120 -8.33 -9.61 -1.20
CA GLY A 120 -8.67 -10.22 0.10
C GLY A 120 -9.17 -11.65 -0.01
N THR A 121 -8.42 -12.49 -0.72
CA THR A 121 -8.55 -13.96 -0.72
C THR A 121 -7.16 -14.58 -0.65
N LEU A 122 -7.10 -15.87 -0.30
CA LEU A 122 -5.86 -16.63 -0.14
C LEU A 122 -4.78 -16.28 -1.17
N GLY A 123 -5.12 -16.25 -2.46
CA GLY A 123 -4.16 -15.98 -3.54
C GLY A 123 -3.41 -14.65 -3.44
N HIS A 124 -4.00 -13.63 -2.82
CA HIS A 124 -3.33 -12.34 -2.64
C HIS A 124 -2.44 -12.25 -1.40
N TYR A 125 -2.71 -13.10 -0.40
CA TYR A 125 -1.88 -13.18 0.80
C TYR A 125 -0.74 -14.20 0.63
N SER A 126 -0.91 -15.20 -0.24
CA SER A 126 0.07 -16.26 -0.47
C SER A 126 1.44 -15.71 -0.89
N SER A 127 1.53 -14.65 -1.71
CA SER A 127 2.83 -14.10 -2.12
C SER A 127 3.62 -13.51 -0.94
N ALA A 128 2.95 -12.76 -0.06
CA ALA A 128 3.56 -12.23 1.16
C ALA A 128 3.93 -13.35 2.13
N ALA A 129 3.04 -14.32 2.34
CA ALA A 129 3.28 -15.48 3.19
C ALA A 129 4.47 -16.32 2.71
N LEU A 130 4.59 -16.53 1.39
CA LEU A 130 5.74 -17.18 0.74
C LEU A 130 7.04 -16.40 0.99
N ARG A 131 7.02 -15.07 0.79
CA ARG A 131 8.20 -14.21 0.98
C ARG A 131 8.67 -14.17 2.45
N TRP A 132 7.74 -14.30 3.40
CA TRP A 132 8.07 -14.48 4.82
C TRP A 132 8.50 -15.92 5.19
N GLY A 133 8.26 -16.90 4.31
CA GLY A 133 8.52 -18.31 4.61
C GLY A 133 7.52 -18.92 5.60
N LEU A 134 6.28 -18.41 5.62
CA LEU A 134 5.20 -18.94 6.45
C LEU A 134 4.51 -20.15 5.80
N VAL A 135 4.50 -20.20 4.47
CA VAL A 135 3.95 -21.30 3.67
C VAL A 135 5.01 -21.88 2.73
N GLU A 136 4.82 -23.13 2.35
CA GLU A 136 5.60 -23.84 1.34
C GLU A 136 5.36 -23.28 -0.06
N ALA A 137 6.14 -23.72 -1.06
CA ALA A 137 6.10 -23.21 -2.43
C ALA A 137 4.73 -23.30 -3.13
N ASP A 138 3.82 -24.15 -2.64
CA ASP A 138 2.44 -24.24 -3.12
C ASP A 138 1.55 -23.06 -2.66
N GLY A 139 2.05 -22.22 -1.75
CA GLY A 139 1.38 -21.04 -1.20
C GLY A 139 0.23 -21.36 -0.25
N ARG A 140 0.10 -22.61 0.21
CA ARG A 140 -1.08 -23.15 0.90
C ARG A 140 -0.72 -24.02 2.10
N THR A 141 0.35 -24.80 2.01
CA THR A 141 0.81 -25.66 3.10
C THR A 141 1.64 -24.82 4.06
N LEU A 142 1.34 -24.87 5.36
CA LEU A 142 2.12 -24.13 6.35
C LEU A 142 3.51 -24.76 6.54
N SER A 143 4.52 -23.89 6.60
CA SER A 143 5.84 -24.25 7.12
C SER A 143 5.78 -24.48 8.64
N PRO A 144 6.86 -24.99 9.29
CA PRO A 144 6.93 -25.05 10.74
C PRO A 144 6.66 -23.70 11.43
N LEU A 145 7.30 -22.62 10.99
CA LEU A 145 7.08 -21.28 11.55
C LEU A 145 5.66 -20.75 11.28
N GLY A 146 5.05 -21.15 10.17
CA GLY A 146 3.65 -20.85 9.89
C GLY A 146 2.69 -21.51 10.88
N ARG A 147 2.92 -22.79 11.22
CA ARG A 147 2.17 -23.51 12.25
C ARG A 147 2.38 -22.92 13.63
N ASP A 148 3.63 -22.65 14.00
CA ASP A 148 3.95 -21.99 15.28
C ASP A 148 3.23 -20.63 15.38
N LEU A 149 3.17 -19.87 14.27
CA LEU A 149 2.48 -18.58 14.23
C LEU A 149 0.97 -18.75 14.39
N ALA A 150 0.38 -19.77 13.74
CA ALA A 150 -1.03 -20.13 13.90
C ALA A 150 -1.36 -20.47 15.36
N ASP A 151 -0.52 -21.27 16.02
CA ASP A 151 -0.67 -21.66 17.42
C ASP A 151 -0.60 -20.47 18.37
N ALA A 152 0.41 -19.60 18.18
CA ALA A 152 0.61 -18.41 19.00
C ALA A 152 -0.55 -17.41 18.82
N PHE A 153 -0.95 -17.15 17.58
CA PHE A 153 -2.11 -16.30 17.27
C PHE A 153 -3.39 -16.87 17.85
N SER A 154 -3.61 -18.17 17.70
CA SER A 154 -4.81 -18.83 18.20
C SER A 154 -4.90 -18.83 19.72
N SER A 155 -3.80 -18.55 20.43
CA SER A 155 -3.74 -18.56 21.89
C SER A 155 -3.74 -17.15 22.51
N ARG A 156 -4.00 -16.09 21.74
CA ARG A 156 -4.10 -14.72 22.27
C ARG A 156 -5.16 -14.56 23.36
N ASN A 157 -6.33 -15.17 23.17
CA ASN A 157 -7.39 -15.12 24.17
C ASN A 157 -7.33 -16.36 25.07
N ARG A 158 -7.06 -16.14 26.36
CA ARG A 158 -7.05 -17.21 27.38
C ARG A 158 -8.41 -17.88 27.57
N ALA A 159 -9.50 -17.18 27.27
CA ALA A 159 -10.86 -17.68 27.45
C ALA A 159 -11.37 -18.55 26.28
N GLY A 160 -10.68 -18.56 25.14
CA GLY A 160 -11.09 -19.38 24.00
C GLY A 160 -10.20 -19.17 22.78
N ARG A 161 -9.78 -20.26 22.13
CA ARG A 161 -8.80 -20.21 21.04
C ARG A 161 -9.43 -19.74 19.74
N PHE A 162 -8.67 -19.06 18.89
CA PHE A 162 -9.16 -18.61 17.58
C PHE A 162 -9.67 -19.76 16.71
N ARG A 163 -8.92 -20.88 16.68
CA ARG A 163 -9.32 -22.07 15.91
C ARG A 163 -10.65 -22.68 16.38
N ASP A 164 -10.93 -22.65 17.68
CA ASP A 164 -12.20 -23.12 18.22
C ASP A 164 -13.36 -22.23 17.75
N ALA A 165 -13.12 -20.91 17.71
CA ALA A 165 -14.09 -19.97 17.17
C ALA A 165 -14.33 -20.16 15.65
N LEU A 166 -13.27 -20.46 14.88
CA LEU A 166 -13.40 -20.82 13.46
C LEU A 166 -14.17 -22.13 13.28
N ALA A 167 -13.93 -23.15 14.11
CA ALA A 167 -14.66 -24.42 14.07
C ALA A 167 -16.15 -24.21 14.35
N ASN A 168 -16.49 -23.50 15.44
CA ASN A 168 -17.88 -23.15 15.75
C ASN A 168 -18.57 -22.39 14.62
N TRP A 169 -17.87 -21.42 14.01
CA TRP A 169 -18.38 -20.66 12.87
C TRP A 169 -18.66 -21.56 11.66
N GLN A 170 -17.74 -22.49 11.37
CA GLN A 170 -17.85 -23.44 10.28
C GLN A 170 -18.96 -24.47 10.50
N ASP A 171 -19.17 -24.89 11.74
CA ASP A 171 -20.29 -25.74 12.19
C ASP A 171 -21.61 -24.96 12.29
N ASN A 172 -21.63 -23.73 11.76
CA ASN A 172 -22.80 -22.89 11.63
C ASN A 172 -23.45 -22.50 12.97
N HIS A 173 -22.65 -22.44 14.05
CA HIS A 173 -23.10 -21.92 15.33
C HIS A 173 -23.48 -20.44 15.20
N VAL A 174 -24.48 -20.02 15.98
CA VAL A 174 -24.87 -18.61 16.08
C VAL A 174 -23.85 -17.88 16.92
N VAL A 175 -23.30 -16.79 16.38
CA VAL A 175 -22.33 -15.92 17.04
C VAL A 175 -23.01 -14.57 17.31
N SER A 176 -22.97 -14.13 18.57
CA SER A 176 -23.54 -12.83 18.93
C SER A 176 -22.62 -11.67 18.56
N GLN A 177 -23.16 -10.46 18.45
CA GLN A 177 -22.35 -9.26 18.26
C GLN A 177 -21.25 -9.12 19.32
N ARG A 178 -21.57 -9.40 20.60
CA ARG A 178 -20.62 -9.32 21.71
C ARG A 178 -19.48 -10.33 21.57
N ASP A 179 -19.75 -11.51 21.00
CA ASP A 179 -18.71 -12.50 20.74
C ASP A 179 -17.79 -12.05 19.60
N PHE A 180 -18.32 -11.39 18.57
CA PHE A 180 -17.50 -10.78 17.52
C PHE A 180 -16.66 -9.62 18.05
N GLU A 181 -17.20 -8.76 18.90
CA GLU A 181 -16.45 -7.68 19.55
C GLU A 181 -15.28 -8.24 20.36
N ARG A 182 -15.53 -9.23 21.22
CA ARG A 182 -14.48 -9.92 21.98
C ARG A 182 -13.43 -10.56 21.06
N ALA A 183 -13.86 -11.20 19.97
CA ALA A 183 -12.95 -11.77 18.99
C ALA A 183 -12.13 -10.69 18.28
N GLY A 184 -12.72 -9.53 17.97
CA GLY A 184 -12.02 -8.39 17.39
C GLY A 184 -11.00 -7.78 18.35
N GLU A 185 -11.33 -7.65 19.63
CA GLU A 185 -10.42 -7.16 20.66
C GLU A 185 -9.20 -8.09 20.86
N CYS A 186 -9.40 -9.40 20.73
CA CYS A 186 -8.32 -10.37 20.94
C CYS A 186 -7.52 -10.67 19.66
N TYR A 187 -8.20 -10.81 18.52
CA TYR A 187 -7.65 -11.34 17.27
C TYR A 187 -7.68 -10.34 16.12
N GLY A 188 -8.16 -9.12 16.34
CA GLY A 188 -8.22 -8.06 15.34
C GLY A 188 -6.86 -7.57 14.87
N LEU A 189 -6.88 -6.76 13.82
CA LEU A 189 -5.69 -6.18 13.20
C LEU A 189 -4.88 -5.28 14.12
N ASP A 190 -5.58 -4.56 15.00
CA ASP A 190 -5.00 -3.61 15.94
C ASP A 190 -4.86 -4.21 17.35
N ALA A 191 -5.29 -5.46 17.55
CA ALA A 191 -5.08 -6.18 18.81
C ALA A 191 -3.58 -6.47 19.01
N PRO A 192 -3.05 -6.32 20.25
CA PRO A 192 -1.64 -6.51 20.52
C PRO A 192 -1.19 -7.94 20.21
N ALA A 193 0.07 -8.08 19.78
CA ALA A 193 0.70 -9.37 19.59
C ALA A 193 0.79 -10.14 20.91
N SER A 194 0.57 -11.45 20.88
CA SER A 194 1.00 -12.31 22.00
C SER A 194 2.53 -12.37 22.04
N ARG A 195 3.10 -12.70 23.21
CA ARG A 195 4.55 -12.94 23.34
C ARG A 195 5.06 -13.98 22.34
N GLY A 196 4.32 -15.08 22.17
CA GLY A 196 4.67 -16.14 21.21
C GLY A 196 4.70 -15.62 19.77
N GLU A 197 3.72 -14.80 19.37
CA GLU A 197 3.75 -14.19 18.04
C GLU A 197 4.92 -13.24 17.85
N SER A 198 5.22 -12.39 18.85
CA SER A 198 6.37 -11.49 18.77
C SER A 198 7.69 -12.25 18.65
N GLU A 199 7.85 -13.36 19.36
CA GLU A 199 9.03 -14.25 19.26
C GLU A 199 9.17 -14.86 17.86
N ILE A 200 8.07 -15.32 17.27
CA ILE A 200 8.06 -15.88 15.91
C ILE A 200 8.34 -14.79 14.86
N TRP A 201 7.72 -13.62 14.98
CA TRP A 201 8.00 -12.48 14.09
C TRP A 201 9.46 -12.02 14.18
N ARG A 202 10.05 -12.03 15.38
CA ARG A 202 11.48 -11.76 15.56
C ARG A 202 12.35 -12.78 14.84
N GLN A 203 11.98 -14.06 14.88
CA GLN A 203 12.68 -15.11 14.15
C GLN A 203 12.53 -14.95 12.62
N LEU A 204 11.33 -14.62 12.15
CA LEU A 204 11.05 -14.37 10.72
C LEU A 204 11.87 -13.18 10.19
N ILE A 205 11.88 -12.06 10.92
CA ILE A 205 12.73 -10.89 10.59
C ILE A 205 14.20 -11.27 10.63
N GLY A 206 14.65 -11.99 11.67
CA GLY A 206 16.03 -12.45 11.77
C GLY A 206 16.46 -13.36 10.61
N ASN A 207 15.58 -14.27 10.18
CA ASN A 207 15.79 -15.12 9.02
C ASN A 207 15.84 -14.32 7.72
N TRP A 208 14.98 -13.30 7.58
CA TRP A 208 14.99 -12.39 6.45
C TRP A 208 16.32 -11.61 6.36
N CYS A 209 16.76 -11.01 7.47
CA CYS A 209 18.02 -10.27 7.55
C CYS A 209 19.22 -11.16 7.19
N LYS A 210 19.29 -12.39 7.71
CA LYS A 210 20.36 -13.35 7.37
C LYS A 210 20.42 -13.67 5.88
N LYS A 211 19.27 -13.82 5.23
CA LYS A 211 19.19 -14.10 3.78
C LYS A 211 19.44 -12.86 2.92
N ASN A 212 19.22 -11.66 3.47
CA ASN A 212 19.27 -10.40 2.73
C ASN A 212 20.06 -9.34 3.53
N PRO A 213 21.39 -9.53 3.70
CA PRO A 213 22.21 -8.65 4.54
C PRO A 213 22.21 -7.20 4.06
N ARG A 214 21.99 -6.96 2.78
CA ARG A 214 21.92 -5.61 2.19
C ARG A 214 20.80 -4.75 2.80
N VAL A 215 19.64 -5.34 3.08
CA VAL A 215 18.48 -4.63 3.66
C VAL A 215 18.35 -4.84 5.17
N GLU A 216 19.24 -5.62 5.78
CA GLU A 216 19.23 -5.86 7.23
C GLU A 216 19.18 -4.56 8.07
N PRO A 217 19.96 -3.50 7.77
CA PRO A 217 19.93 -2.26 8.56
C PRO A 217 18.53 -1.64 8.68
N LEU A 218 17.74 -1.66 7.60
CA LEU A 218 16.36 -1.15 7.60
C LEU A 218 15.43 -1.93 8.53
N TRP A 219 15.68 -3.22 8.71
CA TRP A 219 14.87 -4.09 9.56
C TRP A 219 15.34 -4.12 11.01
N ARG A 220 16.63 -3.92 11.26
CA ARG A 220 17.21 -3.88 12.62
C ARG A 220 16.94 -2.55 13.32
N ALA A 221 16.95 -1.47 12.55
CA ALA A 221 16.76 -0.13 13.07
C ALA A 221 15.92 0.69 12.07
N PRO A 222 14.64 0.33 11.84
CA PRO A 222 13.76 1.12 10.97
C PRO A 222 13.61 2.56 11.49
N PRO A 223 13.32 3.54 10.61
CA PRO A 223 13.11 4.92 11.04
C PRO A 223 12.06 4.99 12.16
N GLU A 224 12.34 5.79 13.18
CA GLU A 224 11.43 5.94 14.32
C GLU A 224 10.13 6.64 13.89
N TRP A 225 9.03 6.38 14.61
CA TRP A 225 7.75 7.05 14.34
C TRP A 225 7.88 8.58 14.40
N GLN A 226 8.68 9.11 15.33
CA GLN A 226 8.91 10.55 15.45
C GLN A 226 9.62 11.10 14.20
N THR A 227 10.64 10.41 13.69
CA THR A 227 11.33 10.76 12.44
C THR A 227 10.41 10.71 11.24
N LEU A 228 9.58 9.66 11.12
CA LEU A 228 8.60 9.51 10.04
C LEU A 228 7.55 10.63 10.07
N GLN A 229 6.97 10.89 11.25
CA GLN A 229 5.98 11.94 11.44
C GLN A 229 6.55 13.34 11.18
N ALA A 230 7.75 13.62 11.70
CA ALA A 230 8.44 14.89 11.47
C ALA A 230 8.76 15.09 9.98
N GLY A 231 9.26 14.05 9.31
CA GLY A 231 9.53 14.07 7.87
C GLY A 231 8.28 14.34 7.02
N PHE A 232 7.09 14.01 7.51
CA PHE A 232 5.83 14.23 6.79
C PHE A 232 5.11 15.53 7.19
N ALA A 233 5.75 16.43 7.95
CA ALA A 233 5.13 17.67 8.39
C ALA A 233 5.04 18.72 7.27
N ASN A 234 6.06 18.83 6.42
CA ASN A 234 6.13 19.79 5.31
C ASN A 234 7.21 19.37 4.28
N SER A 235 7.33 20.14 3.19
CA SER A 235 8.26 19.84 2.08
C SER A 235 9.72 19.82 2.49
N SER A 236 10.16 20.78 3.31
CA SER A 236 11.55 20.85 3.79
C SER A 236 11.89 19.65 4.68
N ALA A 237 11.01 19.35 5.64
CA ALA A 237 11.17 18.18 6.50
C ALA A 237 11.21 16.87 5.71
N TYR A 238 10.46 16.77 4.61
CA TYR A 238 10.45 15.60 3.75
C TYR A 238 11.77 15.41 2.99
N GLN A 239 12.40 16.50 2.54
CA GLN A 239 13.75 16.42 1.95
C GLN A 239 14.81 16.04 2.98
N THR A 240 14.70 16.58 4.19
CA THR A 240 15.58 16.20 5.31
C THR A 240 15.45 14.71 5.60
N PHE A 241 14.22 14.18 5.67
CA PHE A 241 13.98 12.74 5.84
C PHE A 241 14.71 11.89 4.79
N TRP A 242 14.62 12.24 3.50
CA TRP A 242 15.32 11.49 2.45
C TRP A 242 16.85 11.57 2.57
N THR A 243 17.37 12.70 3.03
CA THR A 243 18.81 12.90 3.26
C THR A 243 19.28 12.07 4.43
N ASP A 244 18.58 12.14 5.55
CA ASP A 244 18.87 11.39 6.77
C ASP A 244 18.76 9.88 6.52
N ALA A 245 17.73 9.43 5.79
CA ALA A 245 17.58 8.02 5.42
C ALA A 245 18.78 7.53 4.58
N ARG A 246 19.28 8.31 3.62
CA ARG A 246 20.46 7.93 2.83
C ARG A 246 21.75 7.89 3.67
N GLN A 247 21.86 8.74 4.69
CA GLN A 247 22.99 8.74 5.61
C GLN A 247 22.93 7.57 6.58
N GLN A 248 21.75 7.31 7.14
CA GLN A 248 21.51 6.21 8.08
C GLN A 248 21.67 4.83 7.41
N TYR A 249 21.25 4.71 6.14
CA TYR A 249 21.32 3.47 5.37
C TYR A 249 22.22 3.65 4.13
N ASP A 250 23.49 3.98 4.36
CA ASP A 250 24.49 4.24 3.33
C ASP A 250 24.62 3.12 2.28
N GLY A 251 24.55 1.86 2.70
CA GLY A 251 24.56 0.68 1.84
C GLY A 251 23.35 0.58 0.88
N LEU A 252 22.31 1.38 1.11
CA LEU A 252 21.09 1.49 0.30
C LEU A 252 20.95 2.88 -0.35
N ALA A 253 21.97 3.72 -0.29
CA ALA A 253 21.89 5.10 -0.76
C ALA A 253 21.51 5.20 -2.26
N ALA A 254 21.93 4.23 -3.08
CA ALA A 254 21.59 4.18 -4.51
C ALA A 254 20.09 3.93 -4.71
N GLU A 255 19.52 2.95 -4.00
CA GLU A 255 18.10 2.60 -4.03
C GLU A 255 17.23 3.73 -3.50
N LEU A 256 17.60 4.30 -2.35
CA LEU A 256 16.90 5.43 -1.74
C LEU A 256 16.95 6.68 -2.64
N THR A 257 18.08 6.92 -3.31
CA THR A 257 18.21 7.99 -4.31
C THR A 257 17.26 7.75 -5.49
N ALA A 258 17.13 6.52 -5.97
CA ALA A 258 16.26 6.20 -7.07
C ALA A 258 14.78 6.33 -6.70
N MET A 259 14.38 5.85 -5.52
CA MET A 259 13.03 6.03 -5.00
C MET A 259 12.68 7.52 -4.89
N ALA A 260 13.56 8.33 -4.31
CA ALA A 260 13.36 9.77 -4.21
C ALA A 260 13.26 10.45 -5.59
N ARG A 261 14.15 10.12 -6.54
CA ARG A 261 14.11 10.68 -7.90
C ARG A 261 12.84 10.25 -8.66
N PHE A 262 12.47 8.97 -8.56
CA PHE A 262 11.23 8.46 -9.14
C PHE A 262 10.02 9.21 -8.59
N GLU A 263 9.96 9.41 -7.27
CA GLU A 263 8.84 10.12 -6.64
C GLU A 263 8.74 11.56 -7.11
N ARG A 264 9.87 12.28 -7.18
CA ARG A 264 9.91 13.66 -7.69
C ARG A 264 9.43 13.74 -9.13
N LEU A 265 9.86 12.82 -10.01
CA LEU A 265 9.42 12.76 -11.40
C LEU A 265 7.95 12.40 -11.53
N ALA A 266 7.49 11.41 -10.77
CA ALA A 266 6.09 10.99 -10.76
C ALA A 266 5.17 12.10 -10.24
N ALA A 267 5.60 12.86 -9.22
CA ALA A 267 4.88 14.01 -8.70
C ALA A 267 4.79 15.14 -9.73
N ALA A 268 5.91 15.50 -10.36
CA ALA A 268 5.97 16.56 -11.36
C ALA A 268 5.09 16.24 -12.58
N THR A 269 5.18 15.03 -13.10
CA THR A 269 4.41 14.61 -14.28
C THR A 269 2.93 14.43 -13.96
N GLN A 270 2.57 13.97 -12.75
CA GLN A 270 1.18 13.94 -12.32
C GLN A 270 0.60 15.36 -12.21
N PHE A 271 1.34 16.30 -11.63
CA PHE A 271 0.92 17.71 -11.55
C PHE A 271 0.69 18.32 -12.94
N VAL A 272 1.60 18.08 -13.89
CA VAL A 272 1.45 18.55 -15.29
C VAL A 272 0.18 17.97 -15.93
N LEU A 273 -0.07 16.66 -15.75
CA LEU A 273 -1.29 16.03 -16.26
C LEU A 273 -2.55 16.60 -15.61
N ASP A 274 -2.56 16.75 -14.28
CA ASP A 274 -3.69 17.28 -13.52
C ASP A 274 -4.02 18.71 -13.97
N LEU A 275 -3.00 19.55 -14.18
CA LEU A 275 -3.16 20.92 -14.66
C LEU A 275 -3.75 20.94 -16.08
N HIS A 276 -3.27 20.07 -16.97
CA HIS A 276 -3.80 19.96 -18.33
C HIS A 276 -5.27 19.54 -18.34
N ILE A 277 -5.61 18.48 -17.60
CA ILE A 277 -7.00 18.01 -17.46
C ILE A 277 -7.88 19.12 -16.89
N ALA A 278 -7.43 19.81 -15.84
CA ALA A 278 -8.17 20.91 -15.22
C ALA A 278 -8.41 22.08 -16.17
N SER A 279 -7.44 22.40 -17.04
CA SER A 279 -7.58 23.45 -18.05
C SER A 279 -8.68 23.16 -19.07
N LEU A 280 -8.89 21.88 -19.39
CA LEU A 280 -9.95 21.43 -20.28
C LEU A 280 -11.30 21.30 -19.56
N GLU A 281 -11.31 20.79 -18.32
CA GLU A 281 -12.52 20.53 -17.54
C GLU A 281 -13.17 21.81 -17.02
N TYR A 282 -12.37 22.74 -16.51
CA TYR A 282 -12.86 23.94 -15.82
C TYR A 282 -12.70 25.23 -16.63
N GLY A 283 -12.29 25.10 -17.90
CA GLY A 283 -12.19 26.20 -18.85
C GLY A 283 -11.52 27.43 -18.24
N ASP A 284 -12.17 28.57 -18.29
CA ASP A 284 -11.63 29.89 -17.93
C ASP A 284 -11.02 30.00 -16.51
N THR A 285 -11.35 29.08 -15.59
CA THR A 285 -10.72 29.05 -14.26
C THR A 285 -9.25 28.61 -14.31
N PHE A 286 -8.92 27.70 -15.23
CA PHE A 286 -7.58 27.08 -15.37
C PHE A 286 -6.98 27.23 -16.77
N ARG A 287 -7.76 27.67 -17.75
CA ARG A 287 -7.34 27.95 -19.12
C ARG A 287 -6.31 29.07 -19.06
N ASN A 288 -5.11 28.76 -19.55
CA ASN A 288 -3.92 29.62 -19.49
C ASN A 288 -3.28 29.80 -18.10
N VAL A 289 -3.62 28.98 -17.11
CA VAL A 289 -2.85 28.92 -15.86
C VAL A 289 -1.51 28.25 -16.18
N LEU A 290 -0.56 29.07 -16.58
CA LEU A 290 0.85 28.70 -16.66
C LEU A 290 1.50 29.14 -15.34
N PRO A 291 1.94 28.19 -14.50
CA PRO A 291 2.54 28.52 -13.21
C PRO A 291 3.78 29.41 -13.40
N GLN A 292 4.03 30.34 -12.48
CA GLN A 292 5.16 31.25 -12.60
C GLN A 292 6.48 30.46 -12.63
N GLY A 293 7.29 30.64 -13.69
CA GLY A 293 8.54 29.89 -13.86
C GLY A 293 8.36 28.46 -14.38
N ALA A 294 7.23 28.16 -15.04
CA ALA A 294 6.94 26.87 -15.68
C ALA A 294 8.10 26.33 -16.53
N ASP A 295 8.78 27.17 -17.32
CA ASP A 295 9.92 26.71 -18.14
C ASP A 295 11.15 26.35 -17.30
N THR A 296 11.47 27.12 -16.27
CA THR A 296 12.55 26.75 -15.34
C THR A 296 12.26 25.45 -14.60
N PHE A 297 10.99 25.20 -14.28
CA PHE A 297 10.52 23.94 -13.73
C PHE A 297 10.65 22.80 -14.75
N ALA A 298 10.23 22.99 -15.99
CA ALA A 298 10.32 21.98 -17.04
C ALA A 298 11.78 21.61 -17.36
N ALA A 299 12.69 22.58 -17.37
CA ALA A 299 14.12 22.34 -17.50
C ALA A 299 14.66 21.49 -16.33
N ALA A 300 14.23 21.78 -15.10
CA ALA A 300 14.62 20.99 -13.92
C ALA A 300 14.06 19.56 -13.96
N VAL A 301 12.82 19.38 -14.40
CA VAL A 301 12.21 18.05 -14.60
C VAL A 301 12.97 17.26 -15.67
N THR A 302 13.35 17.91 -16.78
CA THR A 302 14.14 17.30 -17.86
C THR A 302 15.51 16.84 -17.36
N ALA A 303 16.21 17.68 -16.62
CA ALA A 303 17.50 17.34 -16.01
C ALA A 303 17.38 16.19 -14.99
N LEU A 304 16.32 16.20 -14.17
CA LEU A 304 16.04 15.13 -13.22
C LEU A 304 15.74 13.80 -13.94
N ALA A 305 15.00 13.84 -15.04
CA ALA A 305 14.69 12.66 -15.85
C ALA A 305 15.95 12.06 -16.46
N ALA A 306 16.84 12.90 -17.00
CA ALA A 306 18.14 12.47 -17.50
C ALA A 306 19.01 11.82 -16.40
N ALA A 307 19.04 12.42 -15.21
CA ALA A 307 19.78 11.88 -14.08
C ALA A 307 19.19 10.56 -13.53
N TYR A 308 17.87 10.38 -13.61
CA TYR A 308 17.21 9.13 -13.26
C TYR A 308 17.48 8.03 -14.30
N PHE A 309 17.39 8.36 -15.59
CA PHE A 309 17.63 7.42 -16.68
C PHE A 309 19.08 6.94 -16.75
N ALA A 310 20.05 7.79 -16.40
CA ALA A 310 21.46 7.41 -16.34
C ALA A 310 21.79 6.47 -15.15
N ALA A 311 20.90 6.32 -14.16
CA ALA A 311 21.15 5.50 -12.99
C ALA A 311 20.84 4.01 -13.27
N PRO A 312 21.75 3.06 -12.94
CA PRO A 312 21.78 1.73 -13.54
C PRO A 312 20.76 0.68 -13.05
N ALA A 313 19.56 1.01 -12.59
CA ALA A 313 18.67 -0.04 -12.06
C ALA A 313 17.15 0.14 -12.24
N PHE A 314 16.66 1.06 -13.07
CA PHE A 314 15.27 1.49 -12.90
C PHE A 314 14.36 1.32 -14.11
N HIS A 315 13.28 0.59 -13.90
CA HIS A 315 12.19 0.44 -14.87
C HIS A 315 11.48 1.79 -15.05
N ASP A 316 11.65 2.37 -16.22
CA ASP A 316 10.86 3.51 -16.67
C ASP A 316 9.40 3.08 -16.90
N SER A 317 8.44 3.95 -16.59
CA SER A 317 7.03 3.74 -16.92
C SER A 317 6.87 3.81 -18.43
N ARG A 318 7.03 2.68 -19.13
CA ARG A 318 6.94 2.59 -20.60
C ARG A 318 7.71 3.72 -21.35
N ARG A 319 8.88 4.11 -20.84
CA ARG A 319 9.76 5.13 -21.43
C ARG A 319 9.34 6.60 -21.21
N LEU A 320 8.39 6.91 -20.32
CA LEU A 320 8.00 8.30 -20.03
C LEU A 320 9.20 9.17 -19.64
N PHE A 321 10.01 8.74 -18.68
CA PHE A 321 11.13 9.54 -18.19
C PHE A 321 12.25 9.63 -19.23
N ALA A 322 12.47 8.58 -20.02
CA ALA A 322 13.38 8.62 -21.17
C ALA A 322 12.92 9.64 -22.23
N SER A 323 11.62 9.69 -22.53
CA SER A 323 11.05 10.69 -23.46
C SER A 323 11.21 12.10 -22.92
N ILE A 324 10.93 12.33 -21.63
CA ILE A 324 11.11 13.64 -20.98
C ILE A 324 12.59 14.05 -20.99
N ALA A 325 13.52 13.13 -20.73
CA ALA A 325 14.97 13.41 -20.74
C ALA A 325 15.49 13.89 -22.11
N GLN A 326 14.76 13.58 -23.20
CA GLN A 326 15.08 13.98 -24.57
C GLN A 326 14.24 15.17 -25.06
N ALA A 327 13.25 15.62 -24.28
CA ALA A 327 12.37 16.70 -24.65
C ALA A 327 13.09 18.06 -24.60
N ALA A 328 12.53 19.05 -25.30
CA ALA A 328 12.93 20.43 -25.06
C ALA A 328 12.58 20.80 -23.60
N GLY A 329 13.50 21.42 -22.87
CA GLY A 329 13.34 21.76 -21.45
C GLY A 329 12.36 22.92 -21.18
N ASN A 330 11.25 22.99 -21.91
CA ASN A 330 10.18 23.98 -21.75
C ASN A 330 8.86 23.29 -21.39
N PHE A 331 7.93 24.06 -20.83
CA PHE A 331 6.71 23.50 -20.25
C PHE A 331 5.79 22.85 -21.30
N VAL A 332 5.71 23.43 -22.50
CA VAL A 332 4.89 22.90 -23.59
C VAL A 332 5.35 21.50 -24.02
N ALA A 333 6.66 21.32 -24.19
CA ALA A 333 7.23 20.03 -24.55
C ALA A 333 7.05 19.00 -23.44
N LEU A 334 7.21 19.40 -22.18
CA LEU A 334 6.94 18.53 -21.03
C LEU A 334 5.47 18.08 -21.00
N THR A 335 4.51 19.01 -21.14
CA THR A 335 3.07 18.70 -21.19
C THR A 335 2.76 17.72 -22.31
N ARG A 336 3.30 17.95 -23.51
CA ARG A 336 3.13 17.04 -24.64
C ARG A 336 3.63 15.63 -24.32
N CYS A 337 4.85 15.49 -23.80
CA CYS A 337 5.39 14.16 -23.43
C CYS A 337 4.50 13.43 -22.40
N VAL A 338 3.96 14.16 -21.43
CA VAL A 338 3.08 13.60 -20.40
C VAL A 338 1.73 13.17 -20.98
N VAL A 339 1.12 14.00 -21.83
CA VAL A 339 -0.17 13.72 -22.48
C VAL A 339 -0.06 12.56 -23.49
N ASP A 340 0.97 12.56 -24.34
CA ASP A 340 1.22 11.49 -25.30
C ASP A 340 1.37 10.14 -24.58
N HIS A 341 2.16 10.12 -23.51
CA HIS A 341 2.32 8.90 -22.70
C HIS A 341 1.02 8.49 -22.01
N HIS A 342 0.21 9.43 -21.50
CA HIS A 342 -1.09 9.11 -20.92
C HIS A 342 -1.99 8.40 -21.94
N ILE A 343 -2.08 8.93 -23.14
CA ILE A 343 -2.88 8.36 -24.24
C ILE A 343 -2.39 6.95 -24.58
N ASP A 344 -1.10 6.80 -24.83
CA ASP A 344 -0.49 5.50 -25.15
C ASP A 344 -0.71 4.49 -24.02
N HIS A 345 -0.56 4.94 -22.78
CA HIS A 345 -0.69 4.09 -21.60
C HIS A 345 -2.11 3.53 -21.45
N GLN A 346 -3.12 4.39 -21.57
CA GLN A 346 -4.54 4.00 -21.44
C GLN A 346 -4.98 3.15 -22.64
N THR A 347 -4.63 3.56 -23.85
CA THR A 347 -4.94 2.82 -25.08
C THR A 347 -4.40 1.39 -25.02
N ALA A 348 -3.13 1.21 -24.61
CA ALA A 348 -2.54 -0.12 -24.47
C ALA A 348 -3.03 -0.91 -23.23
N LYS A 349 -3.86 -0.32 -22.36
CA LYS A 349 -4.65 -1.02 -21.33
C LYS A 349 -6.05 -1.41 -21.83
N GLY A 350 -6.44 -0.98 -23.05
CA GLY A 350 -7.80 -1.13 -23.56
C GLY A 350 -8.80 -0.21 -22.86
N THR A 351 -8.34 0.88 -22.24
CA THR A 351 -9.18 1.86 -21.55
C THR A 351 -9.19 3.18 -22.30
N SER A 352 -10.32 3.89 -22.28
CA SER A 352 -10.38 5.25 -22.83
C SER A 352 -9.42 6.15 -22.04
N PRO A 353 -8.58 6.96 -22.71
CA PRO A 353 -7.82 7.98 -22.01
C PRO A 353 -8.76 9.02 -21.41
N ILE A 354 -8.27 9.73 -20.40
CA ILE A 354 -8.98 10.84 -19.75
C ILE A 354 -9.01 12.03 -20.69
N VAL A 355 -7.88 12.30 -21.33
CA VAL A 355 -7.69 13.35 -22.33
C VAL A 355 -7.05 12.76 -23.58
N ASN A 356 -7.44 13.27 -24.74
CA ASN A 356 -6.76 13.04 -26.00
C ASN A 356 -6.32 14.39 -26.57
N HIS A 357 -5.06 14.76 -26.29
CA HIS A 357 -4.52 16.07 -26.59
C HIS A 357 -5.41 17.17 -26.00
N ASP A 358 -6.13 17.92 -26.84
CA ASP A 358 -6.97 19.05 -26.44
C ASP A 358 -8.44 18.67 -26.16
N GLU A 359 -8.77 17.37 -26.21
CA GLU A 359 -10.11 16.87 -25.95
C GLU A 359 -10.20 16.16 -24.59
N LEU A 360 -11.16 16.58 -23.75
CA LEU A 360 -11.49 15.90 -22.50
C LEU A 360 -12.53 14.80 -22.76
N LEU A 361 -12.14 13.55 -22.51
CA LEU A 361 -13.00 12.38 -22.72
C LEU A 361 -13.67 11.89 -21.42
N VAL A 362 -13.07 12.17 -20.27
CA VAL A 362 -13.58 11.73 -18.95
C VAL A 362 -13.46 12.86 -17.92
N THR A 363 -14.58 13.29 -17.35
CA THR A 363 -14.66 14.35 -16.32
C THR A 363 -14.47 13.82 -14.90
N GLY A 364 -14.25 14.73 -13.94
CA GLY A 364 -14.16 14.42 -12.52
C GLY A 364 -12.91 13.62 -12.16
N ARG A 365 -11.83 13.78 -12.93
CA ARG A 365 -10.57 13.04 -12.75
C ARG A 365 -9.45 13.82 -12.08
N VAL A 366 -9.68 15.09 -11.79
CA VAL A 366 -8.75 15.96 -11.05
C VAL A 366 -9.28 16.21 -9.64
N ASN A 367 -8.41 16.05 -8.64
CA ASN A 367 -8.69 16.53 -7.29
C ASN A 367 -8.36 18.03 -7.23
N LEU A 368 -9.42 18.86 -7.27
CA LEU A 368 -9.28 20.32 -7.36
C LEU A 368 -8.56 20.93 -6.15
N ASP A 369 -8.81 20.42 -4.93
CA ASP A 369 -8.17 20.93 -3.72
C ASP A 369 -6.67 20.62 -3.71
N MET A 370 -6.30 19.41 -4.13
CA MET A 370 -4.90 19.01 -4.29
C MET A 370 -4.20 19.84 -5.37
N LEU A 371 -4.86 20.08 -6.53
CA LEU A 371 -4.28 20.92 -7.58
C LEU A 371 -4.11 22.37 -7.14
N LYS A 372 -5.08 22.95 -6.43
CA LYS A 372 -4.95 24.29 -5.85
C LYS A 372 -3.80 24.37 -4.84
N ALA A 373 -3.65 23.36 -3.98
CA ALA A 373 -2.51 23.28 -3.07
C ALA A 373 -1.18 23.16 -3.82
N ALA A 374 -1.15 22.42 -4.94
CA ALA A 374 0.03 22.30 -5.79
C ALA A 374 0.41 23.65 -6.43
N LEU A 375 -0.56 24.41 -6.93
CA LEU A 375 -0.35 25.75 -7.49
C LEU A 375 0.18 26.71 -6.43
N VAL A 376 -0.39 26.70 -5.22
CA VAL A 376 0.09 27.52 -4.09
C VAL A 376 1.55 27.18 -3.74
N ILE A 377 1.91 25.90 -3.72
CA ILE A 377 3.30 25.45 -3.52
C ILE A 377 4.20 25.97 -4.65
N PHE A 378 3.73 25.89 -5.89
CA PHE A 378 4.49 26.29 -7.07
C PHE A 378 4.77 27.79 -7.10
N ASP A 379 3.76 28.59 -6.76
CA ASP A 379 3.80 30.06 -6.77
C ASP A 379 4.59 30.61 -5.57
N ASN A 380 4.52 29.96 -4.40
CA ASN A 380 5.21 30.41 -3.19
C ASN A 380 6.64 29.86 -3.02
N ALA A 381 7.13 29.02 -3.94
CA ALA A 381 8.48 28.44 -3.85
C ALA A 381 9.56 29.52 -4.04
N SER A 382 10.11 30.01 -2.92
CA SER A 382 11.14 31.06 -2.87
C SER A 382 12.45 30.71 -3.57
N ASP A 383 12.79 29.41 -3.62
CA ASP A 383 14.13 28.94 -4.04
C ASP A 383 14.14 28.32 -5.46
N GLY A 384 13.22 28.76 -6.33
CA GLY A 384 13.18 28.37 -7.74
C GLY A 384 12.72 26.93 -7.99
N ALA A 385 13.15 26.32 -9.11
CA ALA A 385 12.60 25.05 -9.60
C ALA A 385 12.81 23.85 -8.65
N ALA A 386 13.87 23.86 -7.83
CA ALA A 386 14.15 22.81 -6.86
C ALA A 386 13.10 22.76 -5.74
N ALA A 387 12.78 23.92 -5.13
CA ALA A 387 11.76 24.02 -4.10
C ALA A 387 10.36 23.65 -4.63
N ARG A 388 10.05 23.98 -5.89
CA ARG A 388 8.81 23.53 -6.55
C ARG A 388 8.75 22.00 -6.63
N LEU A 389 9.83 21.36 -7.07
CA LEU A 389 9.90 19.89 -7.12
C LEU A 389 9.78 19.26 -5.73
N ASP A 390 10.39 19.84 -4.70
CA ASP A 390 10.34 19.33 -3.33
C ASP A 390 8.94 19.45 -2.72
N GLY A 391 8.28 20.58 -2.97
CA GLY A 391 6.89 20.79 -2.58
C GLY A 391 5.93 19.83 -3.28
N LEU A 392 6.09 19.63 -4.59
CA LEU A 392 5.28 18.66 -5.35
C LEU A 392 5.56 17.23 -4.89
N GLN A 393 6.82 16.85 -4.64
CA GLN A 393 7.16 15.53 -4.12
C GLN A 393 6.45 15.25 -2.79
N TYR A 394 6.43 16.24 -1.89
CA TYR A 394 5.74 16.12 -0.60
C TYR A 394 4.21 16.00 -0.76
N LEU A 395 3.61 16.80 -1.64
CA LEU A 395 2.16 16.81 -1.86
C LEU A 395 1.67 15.51 -2.54
N TYR A 396 2.42 15.02 -3.53
CA TYR A 396 2.14 13.81 -4.30
C TYR A 396 2.91 12.58 -3.80
N ARG A 397 3.37 12.61 -2.53
CA ARG A 397 4.21 11.57 -1.94
C ARG A 397 3.60 10.18 -2.03
N ARG A 398 4.48 9.17 -2.07
CA ARG A 398 4.14 7.75 -2.15
C ARG A 398 4.50 7.03 -0.86
N GLN A 399 3.77 5.96 -0.60
CA GLN A 399 4.03 5.02 0.48
C GLN A 399 5.24 4.16 0.13
N TRP A 400 6.40 4.39 0.75
CA TRP A 400 7.62 3.56 0.54
C TRP A 400 7.80 2.44 1.57
N HIS A 401 6.76 2.18 2.35
CA HIS A 401 6.70 1.11 3.36
C HIS A 401 7.64 1.24 4.56
N PHE A 402 8.28 2.39 4.78
CA PHE A 402 9.02 2.65 6.03
C PHE A 402 8.12 2.53 7.28
N GLU A 403 6.90 3.09 7.22
CA GLU A 403 5.90 2.95 8.29
C GLU A 403 5.49 1.48 8.52
N LYS A 404 5.37 0.69 7.45
CA LYS A 404 5.09 -0.75 7.57
C LYS A 404 6.27 -1.48 8.20
N CYS A 405 7.50 -1.20 7.78
CA CYS A 405 8.70 -1.77 8.38
C CYS A 405 8.74 -1.48 9.90
N ARG A 406 8.53 -0.21 10.28
CA ARG A 406 8.45 0.21 11.70
C ARG A 406 7.34 -0.53 12.43
N SER A 407 6.13 -0.60 11.88
CA SER A 407 5.01 -1.32 12.49
C SER A 407 5.29 -2.81 12.67
N TRP A 408 5.99 -3.47 11.74
CA TRP A 408 6.36 -4.89 11.86
C TRP A 408 7.43 -5.08 12.92
N HIS A 409 8.39 -4.17 12.96
CA HIS A 409 9.42 -4.17 13.97
C HIS A 409 8.82 -4.01 15.37
N ASP A 410 7.94 -3.03 15.59
CA ASP A 410 7.25 -2.84 16.88
C ASP A 410 6.43 -4.05 17.30
N TRP A 411 5.87 -4.76 16.34
CA TRP A 411 5.14 -5.99 16.60
C TRP A 411 6.04 -7.15 17.08
N ALA A 412 7.23 -7.28 16.50
CA ALA A 412 8.22 -8.31 16.85
C ALA A 412 9.03 -7.96 18.11
N PHE A 413 9.20 -6.66 18.35
CA PHE A 413 9.94 -6.08 19.46
C PHE A 413 9.05 -5.09 20.18
N PRO A 414 7.95 -5.55 20.80
CA PRO A 414 7.07 -4.67 21.55
C PRO A 414 7.92 -3.99 22.61
N GLN A 415 7.87 -2.66 22.65
CA GLN A 415 8.44 -1.93 23.77
C GLN A 415 7.79 -2.52 25.01
N THR A 416 8.61 -3.12 25.86
CA THR A 416 8.15 -3.48 27.19
C THR A 416 7.85 -2.11 27.79
N GLU A 417 6.57 -1.74 27.90
CA GLU A 417 6.20 -0.66 28.79
C GLU A 417 6.94 -0.98 30.08
N ALA A 418 7.87 -0.09 30.46
CA ALA A 418 8.49 -0.20 31.76
C ALA A 418 7.30 -0.26 32.72
N MET A 419 7.08 -1.44 33.31
CA MET A 419 6.14 -1.61 34.41
C MET A 419 6.62 -0.63 35.48
N GLN A 420 6.01 0.55 35.50
CA GLN A 420 6.08 1.51 36.60
C GLN A 420 4.84 1.35 37.44
#